data_AF-A0A941CLH9-F1
#
_entry.id   AF-A0A941CLH9-F1
#
_cell.length_a   1.000
_cell.length_b   1.000
_cell.length_c   1.000
_cell.angle_alpha   90.00
_cell.angle_beta   90.00
_cell.angle_gamma   90.00
#
_symmetry.space_group_name_H-M   'P 1'
#
loop_
_entity.id
_entity.type
_entity.pdbx_description
1 polymer ?
#
loop_
_entity_poly.entity_id
_entity_poly.type
_entity_poly.pdbx_seq_one_letter_code
_entity_poly.pdbx_strand_id
1 'polypeptide(L)'
;MRSTTYDSFLRDGQELLETFTIRYPHGIYKESVYSSTYDDLSKWLRSLITFMKADKEPSSAEFVGYLNSFRGKLGNIDKTEFLHILSELERYKGNEIQ
;
A
#
# COMPACT_ATOMS: atom_id res chain seq x y z
N MET A 1 -9.81 -16.61 8.92
CA MET A 1 -8.74 -15.76 9.47
C MET A 1 -7.98 -14.98 8.41
N ARG A 2 -7.73 -15.52 7.19
CA ARG A 2 -7.05 -14.79 6.11
C ARG A 2 -7.87 -13.64 5.49
N SER A 3 -9.15 -13.89 5.19
CA SER A 3 -10.08 -12.83 4.75
C SER A 3 -10.13 -11.62 5.69
N THR A 4 -10.07 -11.84 7.01
CA THR A 4 -10.05 -10.76 8.02
C THR A 4 -8.79 -9.89 7.93
N THR A 5 -7.67 -10.46 7.49
CA THR A 5 -6.40 -9.75 7.32
C THR A 5 -6.42 -8.91 6.03
N TYR A 6 -6.96 -9.45 4.93
CA TYR A 6 -7.20 -8.68 3.71
C TYR A 6 -8.12 -7.49 3.97
N ASP A 7 -9.21 -7.70 4.73
CA ASP A 7 -10.13 -6.63 5.15
C ASP A 7 -9.42 -5.53 5.95
N SER A 8 -8.52 -5.90 6.87
CA SER A 8 -7.73 -4.92 7.62
C SER A 8 -6.83 -4.11 6.69
N PHE A 9 -6.08 -4.77 5.78
CA PHE A 9 -5.19 -4.05 4.86
C PHE A 9 -5.94 -3.11 3.93
N LEU A 10 -7.13 -3.50 3.46
CA LEU A 10 -7.99 -2.67 2.63
C LEU A 10 -8.52 -1.47 3.39
N ARG A 11 -9.03 -1.66 4.62
CA ARG A 11 -9.51 -0.56 5.46
C ARG A 11 -8.37 0.43 5.76
N ASP A 12 -7.24 -0.07 6.26
CA ASP A 12 -6.10 0.77 6.62
C ASP A 12 -5.53 1.50 5.38
N GLY A 13 -5.57 0.85 4.21
CA GLY A 13 -5.18 1.45 2.94
C GLY A 13 -6.14 2.53 2.44
N GLN A 14 -7.45 2.36 2.65
CA GLN A 14 -8.46 3.38 2.35
C GLN A 14 -8.29 4.60 3.26
N GLU A 15 -8.03 4.42 4.55
CA GLU A 15 -7.72 5.53 5.47
C GLU A 15 -6.47 6.29 5.00
N LEU A 16 -5.41 5.59 4.60
CA LEU A 16 -4.21 6.22 4.03
C LEU A 16 -4.51 6.99 2.73
N LEU A 17 -5.44 6.50 1.90
CA LEU A 17 -5.82 7.15 0.64
C LEU A 17 -6.51 8.50 0.88
N GLU A 18 -7.30 8.62 1.95
CA GLU A 18 -7.93 9.88 2.34
C GLU A 18 -6.88 10.92 2.78
N THR A 19 -5.78 10.47 3.38
CA THR A 19 -4.67 11.34 3.80
C THR A 19 -3.71 11.74 2.68
N PHE A 20 -3.77 11.06 1.52
CA PHE A 20 -2.97 11.39 0.33
C PHE A 20 -3.27 12.79 -0.23
N THR A 21 -4.40 13.37 0.16
CA THR A 21 -4.95 14.63 -0.35
C THR A 21 -4.26 15.89 0.19
N ILE A 22 -3.42 15.79 1.22
CA ILE A 22 -2.67 16.96 1.76
C ILE A 22 -1.22 16.96 1.22
N ARG A 23 -1.05 16.86 -0.09
CA ARG A 23 0.18 17.37 -0.71
C ARG A 23 0.01 18.87 -0.91
N TYR A 24 0.58 19.64 0.02
CA TYR A 24 0.79 21.08 -0.15
C TYR A 24 1.41 21.34 -1.53
N PRO A 25 0.84 22.23 -2.35
CA PRO A 25 1.52 22.73 -3.53
C PRO A 25 2.66 23.65 -3.02
N HIS A 26 3.88 23.11 -2.95
CA HIS A 26 5.11 23.85 -2.69
C HIS A 26 5.09 24.80 -1.48
N GLY A 27 5.53 24.30 -0.32
CA GLY A 27 6.05 25.20 0.71
C GLY A 27 7.21 26.02 0.14
N ILE A 28 7.19 27.34 0.37
CA ILE A 28 8.21 28.32 -0.05
C ILE A 28 9.61 27.97 0.52
N TYR A 29 9.66 27.07 1.50
CA TYR A 29 10.87 26.53 2.11
C TYR A 29 11.07 25.07 1.67
N LYS A 30 12.27 24.75 1.17
CA LYS A 30 12.75 23.40 0.83
C LYS A 30 12.90 22.52 2.08
N GLU A 31 11.87 22.42 2.90
CA GLU A 31 11.83 21.47 4.00
C GLU A 31 10.98 20.29 3.55
N SER A 32 11.65 19.14 3.41
CA SER A 32 10.98 17.85 3.29
C SER A 32 10.26 17.60 4.61
N VAL A 33 9.04 18.12 4.72
CA VAL A 33 8.16 17.81 5.85
C VAL A 33 7.85 16.32 5.73
N TYR A 34 8.51 15.52 6.57
CA TYR A 34 8.15 14.12 6.78
C TYR A 34 6.69 14.10 7.25
N SER A 35 5.77 13.85 6.32
CA SER A 35 4.36 13.63 6.63
C SER A 35 4.25 12.31 7.38
N SER A 36 3.51 12.28 8.49
CA SER A 36 3.16 11.04 9.19
C SER A 36 2.56 9.99 8.23
N THR A 37 1.86 10.45 7.19
CA THR A 37 1.34 9.64 6.09
C THR A 37 2.43 8.84 5.36
N TYR A 38 3.65 9.38 5.22
CA TYR A 38 4.74 8.68 4.54
C TYR A 38 5.29 7.53 5.39
N ASP A 39 5.45 7.77 6.69
CA ASP A 39 5.90 6.73 7.62
C ASP A 39 4.83 5.65 7.78
N ASP A 40 3.55 6.04 7.83
CA ASP A 40 2.45 5.09 7.97
C ASP A 40 2.21 4.31 6.68
N LEU A 41 2.32 4.94 5.50
CA LEU A 41 2.36 4.23 4.22
C LEU A 41 3.56 3.29 4.13
N SER A 42 4.74 3.71 4.63
CA SER A 42 5.92 2.84 4.67
C SER A 42 5.68 1.62 5.53
N LYS A 43 5.08 1.78 6.71
CA LYS A 43 4.79 0.67 7.64
C LYS A 43 3.77 -0.26 7.02
N TRP A 44 2.68 0.31 6.50
CA TRP A 44 1.61 -0.43 5.83
C TRP A 44 2.15 -1.27 4.66
N LEU A 45 2.96 -0.68 3.77
CA LEU A 45 3.53 -1.40 2.63
C LEU A 45 4.44 -2.57 3.07
N ARG A 46 5.28 -2.36 4.10
CA ARG A 46 6.17 -3.42 4.62
C ARG A 46 5.39 -4.57 5.23
N SER A 47 4.34 -4.25 6.00
CA SER A 47 3.43 -5.24 6.57
C SER A 47 2.70 -6.01 5.49
N LEU A 48 2.22 -5.33 4.45
CA LEU A 48 1.55 -5.95 3.32
C LEU A 48 2.48 -6.92 2.56
N ILE A 49 3.71 -6.50 2.24
CA ILE A 49 4.69 -7.37 1.58
C ILE A 49 4.96 -8.62 2.41
N THR A 50 5.07 -8.48 3.73
CA THR A 50 5.30 -9.61 4.65
C THR A 50 4.13 -10.59 4.61
N PHE A 51 2.91 -10.07 4.64
CA PHE A 51 1.69 -10.86 4.53
C PHE A 51 1.61 -11.61 3.18
N MET A 52 1.76 -10.91 2.06
CA MET A 52 1.65 -11.51 0.72
C MET A 52 2.74 -12.57 0.46
N LYS A 53 3.94 -12.40 1.02
CA LYS A 53 5.02 -13.42 0.97
C LYS A 53 4.67 -14.69 1.75
N ALA A 54 3.94 -14.54 2.85
CA ALA A 54 3.51 -15.68 3.66
C ALA A 54 2.36 -16.46 3.00
N ASP A 55 1.62 -15.82 2.08
CA ASP A 55 0.39 -16.39 1.52
C ASP A 55 0.62 -17.55 0.52
N LYS A 56 1.87 -17.77 0.04
CA LYS A 56 2.29 -18.89 -0.84
C LYS A 56 1.52 -19.08 -2.16
N GLU A 57 0.55 -18.22 -2.47
CA GLU A 57 -0.10 -18.11 -3.76
C GLU A 57 0.93 -17.83 -4.88
N PRO A 58 1.02 -18.63 -5.96
CA PRO A 58 1.95 -18.34 -7.06
C PRO A 58 1.65 -16.98 -7.72
N SER A 59 0.36 -16.63 -7.76
CA SER A 59 -0.15 -15.36 -8.25
C SER A 59 0.33 -14.17 -7.42
N SER A 60 0.73 -14.37 -6.17
CA SER A 60 1.21 -13.28 -5.29
C SER A 60 2.67 -12.90 -5.57
N ALA A 61 3.47 -13.74 -6.24
CA ALA A 61 4.89 -13.48 -6.45
C ALA A 61 5.16 -12.24 -7.33
N GLU A 62 4.39 -12.08 -8.41
CA GLU A 62 4.50 -10.91 -9.29
C GLU A 62 4.08 -9.63 -8.58
N PHE A 63 2.94 -9.66 -7.88
CA PHE A 63 2.45 -8.52 -7.11
C PHE A 63 3.41 -8.16 -5.97
N VAL A 64 3.98 -9.14 -5.26
CA VAL A 64 5.05 -8.92 -4.28
C VAL A 64 6.27 -8.28 -4.94
N GLY A 65 6.65 -8.68 -6.15
CA GLY A 65 7.71 -8.05 -6.93
C GLY A 65 7.42 -6.57 -7.20
N TYR A 66 6.20 -6.27 -7.65
CA TYR A 66 5.72 -4.91 -7.85
C TYR A 66 5.75 -4.09 -6.54
N LEU A 67 5.22 -4.61 -5.43
CA LEU A 67 5.26 -3.93 -4.13
C LEU A 67 6.70 -3.66 -3.65
N ASN A 68 7.63 -4.60 -3.86
CA ASN A 68 9.03 -4.42 -3.50
C ASN A 68 9.73 -3.33 -4.33
N SER A 69 9.22 -2.97 -5.52
CA SER A 69 9.78 -1.90 -6.35
C SER A 69 9.70 -0.53 -5.68
N PHE A 70 8.74 -0.34 -4.76
CA PHE A 70 8.55 0.89 -3.99
C PHE A 70 9.34 0.93 -2.68
N ARG A 71 10.01 -0.16 -2.30
CA ARG A 71 10.79 -0.21 -1.06
C ARG A 71 11.97 0.76 -1.13
N GLY A 72 11.99 1.74 -0.22
CA GLY A 72 12.98 2.82 -0.23
C GLY A 72 12.72 3.91 -1.29
N LYS A 73 11.61 3.80 -2.04
CA LYS A 73 11.16 4.75 -3.07
C LYS A 73 9.68 5.10 -2.91
N LEU A 74 9.18 5.16 -1.68
CA LEU A 74 7.76 5.40 -1.40
C LEU A 74 7.27 6.75 -1.95
N GLY A 75 8.16 7.73 -2.15
CA GLY A 75 7.84 9.00 -2.80
C GLY A 75 7.34 8.84 -4.25
N ASN A 76 7.61 7.68 -4.87
CA ASN A 76 7.17 7.32 -6.21
C ASN A 76 5.79 6.64 -6.23
N ILE A 77 5.22 6.29 -5.07
CA ILE A 77 3.82 5.88 -5.02
C ILE A 77 2.99 7.15 -5.14
N ASP A 78 2.39 7.35 -6.30
CA ASP A 78 1.36 8.36 -6.49
C ASP A 78 -0.03 7.76 -6.18
N LYS A 79 -1.07 8.58 -6.30
CA LYS A 79 -2.44 8.16 -6.03
C LYS A 79 -2.90 7.03 -6.96
N THR A 80 -2.45 7.03 -8.21
CA THR A 80 -2.82 6.03 -9.22
C THR A 80 -2.20 4.69 -8.87
N GLU A 81 -0.89 4.67 -8.57
CA GLU A 81 -0.18 3.47 -8.11
C GLU A 81 -0.80 2.94 -6.81
N PHE A 82 -1.17 3.82 -5.87
CA PHE A 82 -1.78 3.39 -4.62
C PHE A 82 -3.17 2.78 -4.80
N LEU A 83 -4.01 3.38 -5.67
CA LEU A 83 -5.31 2.79 -6.06
C LEU A 83 -5.14 1.44 -6.76
N HIS A 84 -4.11 1.29 -7.58
CA HIS A 84 -3.81 0.01 -8.22
C HIS A 84 -3.47 -1.07 -7.18
N ILE A 85 -2.64 -0.75 -6.18
CA ILE A 85 -2.32 -1.67 -5.08
C ILE A 85 -3.59 -2.12 -4.34
N LEU A 86 -4.52 -1.20 -4.03
CA LEU A 86 -5.77 -1.52 -3.36
C LEU A 86 -6.66 -2.43 -4.22
N SER A 87 -6.79 -2.12 -5.52
CA SER A 87 -7.59 -2.93 -6.45
C SER A 87 -7.05 -4.36 -6.59
N GLU A 88 -5.73 -4.53 -6.62
CA GLU A 88 -5.12 -5.86 -6.66
C GLU A 88 -5.40 -6.64 -5.37
N LEU A 89 -5.33 -5.98 -4.20
CA LEU A 89 -5.68 -6.61 -2.92
C LEU A 89 -7.14 -7.07 -2.86
N GLU A 90 -8.08 -6.27 -3.39
CA GLU A 90 -9.48 -6.67 -3.51
C GLU A 90 -9.65 -7.90 -4.40
N ARG A 91 -8.88 -8.01 -5.49
CA ARG A 91 -8.89 -9.19 -6.36
C ARG A 91 -8.40 -10.43 -5.62
N TYR A 92 -7.30 -10.34 -4.87
CA TYR A 92 -6.81 -11.47 -4.06
C TYR A 92 -7.83 -11.90 -3.01
N LYS A 93 -8.48 -10.95 -2.32
CA LYS A 93 -9.57 -11.25 -1.39
C LYS A 93 -10.74 -11.96 -2.08
N GLY A 94 -11.14 -11.51 -3.28
CA GLY A 94 -12.22 -12.12 -4.06
C GLY A 94 -11.92 -13.55 -4.50
N ASN A 95 -10.65 -13.83 -4.82
CA ASN A 95 -10.18 -15.18 -5.16
C ASN A 95 -10.18 -16.14 -3.95
N GLU A 96 -10.16 -15.67 -2.70
CA GLU A 96 -10.30 -16.53 -1.52
C GLU A 96 -11.71 -17.11 -1.32
N ILE A 97 -12.72 -16.54 -1.99
CA ILE A 97 -14.14 -16.89 -1.79
C ILE A 97 -14.60 -18.00 -2.76
N GLN A 98 -13.80 -18.34 -3.78
CA GLN A 98 -14.06 -19.43 -4.73
C GLN A 98 -13.33 -20.71 -4.33
#